data_AF-A0ABD5S3D5-F1
#
_entry.id   AF-A0ABD5S3D5-F1
#
_cell.length_a   1.000
_cell.length_b   1.000
_cell.length_c   1.000
_cell.angle_alpha   90.00
_cell.angle_beta   90.00
_cell.angle_gamma   90.00
#
_symmetry.space_group_name_H-M   'P 1'
#
loop_
_entity.id
_entity.type
_entity.pdbx_description
1 polymer ?
#
loop_
_entity_poly.entity_id
_entity_poly.type
_entity_poly.pdbx_seq_one_letter_code
_entity_poly.pdbx_strand_id
1 'polypeptide(L)' 'MLAHGMVHTYELSIPIFVTIWLTEFDSIDLLVTQLPVTTATVGAVVTGGYALFGLGALPGGVVVDRIG' A
#
# COMPACT_ATOMS: atom_id res chain seq x y z
N MET A 1 -5.07 19.71 -7.24
CA MET A 1 -3.68 19.54 -6.76
C MET A 1 -3.58 19.12 -5.30
N LEU A 2 -4.37 19.67 -4.36
CA LEU A 2 -4.33 19.23 -2.94
C LEU A 2 -4.57 17.73 -2.74
N ALA A 3 -5.65 17.17 -3.29
CA ALA A 3 -5.94 15.73 -3.16
C ALA A 3 -4.81 14.83 -3.68
N HIS A 4 -4.26 15.18 -4.84
CA HIS A 4 -3.11 14.48 -5.42
C HIS A 4 -1.85 14.61 -4.56
N GLY A 5 -1.55 15.81 -4.02
CA GLY A 5 -0.43 16.02 -3.10
C GLY A 5 -0.58 15.25 -1.78
N MET A 6 -1.80 15.10 -1.27
CA MET A 6 -2.07 14.26 -0.09
C MET A 6 -1.77 12.78 -0.37
N VAL A 7 -2.15 12.26 -1.54
CA VAL A 7 -1.82 10.87 -1.94
C VAL A 7 -0.32 10.64 -1.86
N HIS A 8 0.49 11.49 -2.50
CA HIS A 8 1.94 11.34 -2.48
C HIS A 8 2.54 11.53 -1.08
N THR A 9 1.96 12.41 -0.25
CA THR A 9 2.41 12.57 1.15
C THR A 9 2.26 11.27 1.93
N TYR A 10 1.13 10.57 1.76
CA TYR A 10 0.90 9.30 2.43
C TYR A 10 1.64 8.13 1.77
N GLU A 11 1.88 8.18 0.47
CA GLU A 11 2.69 7.20 -0.27
C GLU A 11 4.11 7.08 0.31
N LEU A 12 4.71 8.23 0.67
CA LEU A 12 6.04 8.30 1.28
C LEU A 12 6.12 7.68 2.68
N SER A 13 4.99 7.40 3.34
CA SER A 13 5.00 6.70 4.62
C SER A 13 5.46 5.24 4.50
N ILE A 14 5.18 4.58 3.36
CA ILE A 14 5.50 3.16 3.18
C ILE A 14 7.01 2.91 3.23
N PRO A 15 7.87 3.60 2.45
CA PRO A 15 9.32 3.43 2.55
C PRO A 15 9.89 3.66 3.95
N ILE A 16 9.32 4.60 4.71
CA ILE A 16 9.72 4.88 6.10
C ILE A 16 9.39 3.70 7.01
N PHE A 17 8.19 3.13 6.87
CA PHE A 17 7.75 2.07 7.77
C PHE A 17 8.24 0.67 7.38
N VAL A 18 8.60 0.41 6.11
CA VAL A 18 9.11 -0.90 5.68
C VAL A 18 10.32 -1.34 6.52
N THR A 19 11.23 -0.43 6.82
CA THR A 19 12.40 -0.74 7.66
C THR A 19 11.98 -1.05 9.09
N ILE A 20 11.08 -0.26 9.67
CA ILE A 20 10.55 -0.45 11.02
C ILE A 20 9.78 -1.77 11.12
N TRP A 21 8.98 -2.13 10.13
CA TRP A 21 8.20 -3.37 10.16
C TRP A 21 9.09 -4.61 10.14
N LEU A 22 10.17 -4.57 9.36
CA LEU A 22 11.14 -5.67 9.31
C LEU A 22 11.92 -5.84 10.61
N THR A 23 12.01 -4.82 11.47
CA THR A 23 12.73 -4.89 12.74
C THR A 23 11.82 -5.17 13.92
N GLU A 24 10.61 -4.62 13.93
CA GLU A 24 9.70 -4.67 15.08
C GLU A 24 8.76 -5.88 15.07
N PHE A 25 8.56 -6.53 13.92
CA PHE A 25 7.63 -7.65 13.80
C PHE A 25 8.33 -8.90 13.30
N ASP A 26 7.99 -10.03 13.91
CA ASP A 26 8.50 -11.35 13.50
C ASP A 26 7.50 -12.11 12.62
N SER A 27 6.20 -11.84 12.76
CA SER A 27 5.15 -12.56 12.04
C SER A 27 3.94 -11.70 11.69
N ILE A 28 3.27 -12.07 10.59
CA ILE A 28 2.04 -11.50 10.05
C ILE A 28 0.94 -12.54 10.27
N ASP A 29 -0.05 -12.19 11.07
CA ASP A 29 -1.21 -13.05 11.34
C ASP A 29 -2.34 -12.75 10.33
N LEU A 30 -2.66 -13.71 9.48
CA LEU A 30 -3.68 -13.61 8.44
C LEU A 30 -4.83 -14.57 8.73
N LEU A 31 -5.63 -14.30 9.77
CA LEU A 31 -6.85 -15.02 10.23
C LEU A 31 -6.77 -16.56 10.29
N VAL A 32 -6.51 -17.22 9.16
CA VAL A 32 -6.33 -18.66 8.94
C VAL A 32 -4.86 -19.09 8.83
N THR A 33 -3.90 -18.18 8.62
CA THR A 33 -2.48 -18.52 8.41
C THR A 33 -1.55 -17.47 9.02
N GLN A 34 -0.37 -17.87 9.48
CA GLN A 34 0.68 -16.96 9.94
C GLN A 34 1.88 -17.02 8.99
N LEU A 35 2.42 -15.87 8.60
CA LEU A 35 3.59 -15.74 7.73
C LEU A 35 4.74 -15.05 8.47
N PRO A 36 6.02 -15.40 8.22
CA PRO A 36 7.14 -14.65 8.77
C PRO A 36 7.23 -13.25 8.14
N VAL A 37 7.65 -12.26 8.92
CA VAL A 37 7.98 -10.93 8.42
C VAL A 37 9.37 -10.99 7.79
N THR A 38 9.42 -10.93 6.46
CA THR A 38 10.64 -10.95 5.67
C THR A 38 10.54 -9.88 4.58
N THR A 39 11.66 -9.54 3.96
CA THR A 39 11.67 -8.62 2.82
C THR A 39 10.73 -9.09 1.70
N ALA A 40 10.64 -10.39 1.47
CA ALA A 40 9.76 -10.98 0.47
C ALA A 40 8.27 -10.81 0.84
N THR A 41 7.88 -11.10 2.08
CA THR A 41 6.47 -11.01 2.50
C THR A 41 6.00 -9.55 2.61
N VAL A 42 6.82 -8.66 3.18
CA VAL A 42 6.53 -7.22 3.21
C VAL A 42 6.47 -6.64 1.80
N GLY A 43 7.43 -7.00 0.93
CA GLY A 43 7.45 -6.57 -0.46
C GLY A 43 6.22 -7.00 -1.24
N ALA A 44 5.76 -8.24 -1.05
CA ALA A 44 4.54 -8.75 -1.67
C ALA A 44 3.29 -7.99 -1.21
N VAL A 45 3.16 -7.71 0.10
CA VAL A 45 2.03 -6.94 0.66
C VAL A 45 2.02 -5.52 0.10
N VAL A 46 3.16 -4.83 0.13
CA VAL A 46 3.29 -3.46 -0.39
C VAL A 46 2.97 -3.41 -1.87
N THR A 47 3.52 -4.34 -2.66
CA THR A 47 3.26 -4.44 -4.10
C THR A 47 1.78 -4.68 -4.39
N GLY A 48 1.14 -5.59 -3.64
CA GLY A 48 -0.29 -5.86 -3.75
C GLY A 48 -1.14 -4.61 -3.48
N GLY A 49 -0.80 -3.85 -2.42
CA GLY A 49 -1.46 -2.58 -2.11
C GLY A 49 -1.33 -1.56 -3.24
N TYR A 50 -0.12 -1.35 -3.76
CA TYR A 50 0.12 -0.44 -4.89
C TYR A 50 -0.57 -0.88 -6.17
N ALA A 51 -0.62 -2.19 -6.44
CA ALA A 51 -1.32 -2.72 -7.59
C ALA A 51 -2.82 -2.41 -7.51
N LEU A 52 -3.45 -2.64 -6.35
CA LEU A 52 -4.86 -2.30 -6.14
C LEU A 52 -5.12 -0.80 -6.26
N PHE A 53 -4.24 0.03 -5.71
CA PHE A 53 -4.32 1.48 -5.84
C PHE A 53 -4.23 1.93 -7.31
N GLY A 54 -3.23 1.46 -8.05
CA GLY A 54 -3.04 1.78 -9.47
C GLY A 54 -4.20 1.30 -10.35
N LEU A 55 -4.70 0.09 -10.09
CA LEU A 55 -5.89 -0.44 -10.75
C LEU A 55 -7.13 0.41 -10.49
N GLY A 56 -7.28 0.95 -9.28
CA GLY A 56 -8.38 1.85 -8.92
C GLY A 56 -8.24 3.27 -9.49
N ALA A 57 -7.02 3.72 -9.76
CA ALA A 57 -6.77 5.09 -10.22
C ALA A 57 -7.39 5.38 -11.61
N LEU A 58 -7.28 4.44 -12.56
CA LEU A 58 -7.85 4.58 -13.90
C LEU A 58 -9.40 4.71 -13.89
N PRO A 59 -10.16 3.74 -13.33
CA PRO A 59 -11.61 3.87 -13.27
C PRO A 59 -12.05 5.03 -12.39
N GLY A 60 -11.33 5.34 -11.30
CA GLY A 60 -11.59 6.51 -10.46
C GLY A 60 -11.52 7.82 -11.24
N GLY A 61 -10.48 7.98 -12.08
CA GLY A 61 -10.37 9.13 -12.99
C GLY A 61 -11.54 9.21 -13.98
N VAL A 62 -11.89 8.09 -14.62
CA VAL A 62 -13.02 8.03 -15.57
C VAL A 62 -14.35 8.40 -14.90
N VAL A 63 -14.59 7.97 -13.66
CA VAL A 63 -15.82 8.30 -12.92
C VAL A 63 -15.85 9.80 -12.60
N VAL A 64 -14.76 10.35 -12.06
CA VAL A 64 -14.68 11.78 -11.74
C VAL A 64 -14.87 12.66 -12.98
N ASP A 65 -14.34 12.25 -14.13
CA ASP A 65 -14.53 12.98 -15.40
C ASP A 65 -16.01 13.00 -15.86
N ARG A 66 -16.83 12.03 -15.44
CA ARG A 66 -18.23 11.92 -15.86
C ARG A 66 -19.21 12.56 -14.90
N ILE A 67 -19.01 12.41 -13.60
CA ILE A 67 -20.02 12.80 -12.59
C ILE A 67 -19.50 13.73 -11.50
N GLY A 68 -18.21 14.10 -11.53
CA GLY A 68 -17.57 14.95 -10.52
C GLY A 68 -17.20 14.19 -9.25
#